data_AF-A0A563EUV6-F1
#
_entry.id   AF-A0A563EUV6-F1
#
_cell.length_a   1.000
_cell.length_b   1.000
_cell.length_c   1.000
_cell.angle_alpha   90.00
_cell.angle_beta   90.00
_cell.angle_gamma   90.00
#
_symmetry.space_group_name_H-M   'P 1'
#
loop_
_entity.id
_entity.type
_entity.pdbx_description
1 polymer ?
#
loop_
_entity_poly.entity_id
_entity_poly.type
_entity_poly.pdbx_seq_one_letter_code
_entity_poly.pdbx_strand_id
1 'polypeptide(L)'
;MTIREQHVPSIPLTADDPTAEQSIGGLVRDATAHVSTLVRAEVELAKGEIKAEVKKGLQGSVYFIAALAIVCFSLFFLFMSLAFIPYSFGWPLWTGFAIVTFLMLVSAGLLGFLGYRRFRKIRAPQRTIESAKDTMAALRHRGDDN
;
A
#
# COMPACT_ATOMS: atom_id res chain seq x y z
N MET A 1 -94.04 3.42 13.31
CA MET A 1 -93.02 2.99 12.31
C MET A 1 -92.53 4.27 11.66
N THR A 2 -91.26 4.68 11.80
CA THR A 2 -90.07 3.97 11.32
C THR A 2 -88.83 4.44 12.09
N ILE A 3 -88.15 3.52 12.78
CA ILE A 3 -86.83 3.73 13.39
C ILE A 3 -85.81 3.81 12.25
N ARG A 4 -85.07 4.91 12.13
CA ARG A 4 -83.90 4.99 11.24
C ARG A 4 -82.69 4.49 12.04
N GLU A 5 -82.16 3.33 11.66
CA GLU A 5 -80.91 2.83 12.21
C GLU A 5 -79.73 3.73 11.80
N GLN A 6 -79.01 4.25 12.80
CA GLN A 6 -77.73 4.90 12.59
C GLN A 6 -76.65 3.82 12.48
N HIS A 7 -76.21 3.54 11.26
CA HIS A 7 -75.01 2.76 11.01
C HIS A 7 -73.78 3.63 11.36
N VAL A 8 -73.17 3.37 12.51
CA VAL A 8 -71.89 3.97 12.90
C VAL A 8 -70.80 3.18 12.16
N PRO A 9 -70.01 3.81 11.26
CA PRO A 9 -68.88 3.14 10.65
C PRO A 9 -67.85 2.81 11.73
N SER A 10 -67.71 1.52 12.04
CA SER A 10 -66.64 1.03 12.91
C SER A 10 -65.31 1.29 12.21
N ILE A 11 -64.57 2.27 12.71
CA ILE A 11 -63.16 2.46 12.37
C ILE A 11 -62.47 1.09 12.56
N PRO A 12 -61.81 0.53 11.52
CA PRO A 12 -60.96 -0.61 11.74
C PRO A 12 -59.82 -0.10 12.61
N LEU A 13 -59.90 -0.38 13.91
CA LEU A 13 -58.71 -0.52 14.73
C LEU A 13 -58.04 -1.79 14.21
N THR A 14 -57.36 -1.68 13.06
CA THR A 14 -56.14 -2.45 12.87
C THR A 14 -55.35 -2.14 14.13
N ALA A 15 -55.29 -3.11 15.04
CA ALA A 15 -54.31 -3.10 16.08
C ALA A 15 -52.98 -3.01 15.35
N ASP A 16 -52.47 -1.78 15.24
CA ASP A 16 -51.05 -1.54 15.10
C ASP A 16 -50.49 -2.14 16.38
N ASP A 17 -50.08 -3.41 16.28
CA ASP A 17 -49.46 -4.15 17.36
C ASP A 17 -48.05 -3.57 17.50
N PRO A 18 -47.79 -2.70 18.50
CA PRO A 18 -46.47 -2.10 18.65
C PRO A 18 -45.42 -3.14 19.08
N THR A 19 -45.82 -4.41 19.30
CA THR A 19 -44.90 -5.51 19.64
C THR A 19 -44.44 -6.32 18.43
N ALA A 20 -45.04 -6.10 17.25
CA ALA A 20 -44.52 -6.62 15.99
C ALA A 20 -43.38 -5.75 15.40
N GLU A 21 -43.15 -4.54 15.93
CA GLU A 21 -42.17 -3.60 15.38
C GLU A 21 -40.72 -3.81 15.82
N GLN A 22 -40.41 -4.50 16.92
CA GLN A 22 -39.00 -4.79 17.29
C GLN A 22 -38.87 -6.14 18.00
N SER A 23 -38.90 -7.23 17.24
CA SER A 23 -38.38 -8.50 17.77
C SER A 23 -36.88 -8.32 18.11
N ILE A 24 -36.40 -8.97 19.18
CA ILE A 24 -34.97 -8.99 19.54
C ILE A 24 -34.10 -9.40 18.33
N GLY A 25 -34.60 -10.29 17.47
CA GLY A 25 -33.95 -10.67 16.22
C GLY A 25 -33.88 -9.55 15.17
N GLY A 26 -34.90 -8.69 15.12
CA GLY A 26 -34.90 -7.47 14.31
C GLY A 26 -33.85 -6.45 14.79
N LEU A 27 -33.76 -6.23 16.10
CA LEU A 27 -32.78 -5.32 16.71
C LEU A 27 -31.34 -5.78 16.51
N VAL A 28 -31.06 -7.08 16.70
CA VAL A 28 -29.72 -7.65 16.44
C VAL A 28 -29.34 -7.54 14.97
N ARG A 29 -30.29 -7.77 14.07
CA ARG A 29 -30.08 -7.63 12.62
C ARG A 29 -29.78 -6.17 12.24
N ASP A 30 -30.50 -5.20 12.80
CA ASP A 30 -30.29 -3.77 12.54
C ASP A 30 -28.95 -3.29 13.12
N ALA A 31 -28.65 -3.66 14.37
CA ALA A 31 -27.36 -3.36 15.00
C ALA A 31 -26.19 -3.94 14.19
N THR A 32 -26.32 -5.17 13.69
CA THR A 32 -25.30 -5.81 12.84
C THR A 32 -25.16 -5.10 11.49
N ALA A 33 -26.27 -4.64 10.90
CA ALA A 33 -26.25 -3.84 9.67
C ALA A 33 -25.56 -2.48 9.86
N HIS A 34 -25.78 -1.80 11.00
CA HIS A 34 -25.09 -0.55 11.33
C HIS A 34 -23.60 -0.73 11.56
N VAL A 35 -23.19 -1.77 12.29
CA VAL A 35 -21.78 -2.10 12.48
C VAL A 35 -21.09 -2.40 11.15
N SER A 36 -21.74 -3.19 10.28
CA SER A 36 -21.22 -3.47 8.93
C SER A 36 -21.04 -2.20 8.10
N THR A 37 -21.99 -1.26 8.20
CA THR A 37 -21.91 0.04 7.52
C THR A 37 -20.76 0.90 8.06
N LEU A 38 -20.55 0.94 9.37
CA LEU A 38 -19.47 1.69 9.99
C LEU A 38 -18.09 1.13 9.63
N VAL A 39 -17.92 -0.20 9.71
CA VAL A 39 -16.68 -0.87 9.30
C VAL A 39 -16.37 -0.56 7.84
N ARG A 40 -17.38 -0.62 6.97
CA ARG A 40 -17.20 -0.30 5.54
C ARG A 40 -16.81 1.15 5.32
N ALA A 41 -17.39 2.09 6.08
CA ALA A 41 -17.03 3.50 6.04
C ALA A 41 -15.59 3.74 6.51
N GLU A 42 -15.17 3.09 7.61
CA GLU A 42 -13.79 3.16 8.13
C GLU A 42 -12.77 2.65 7.08
N VAL A 43 -13.10 1.52 6.43
CA VAL A 43 -12.27 0.95 5.37
C VAL A 43 -12.22 1.86 4.14
N GLU A 44 -13.33 2.45 3.73
CA GLU A 44 -13.37 3.40 2.62
C GLU A 44 -12.56 4.66 2.90
N LEU A 45 -12.64 5.18 4.14
CA LEU A 45 -11.83 6.31 4.60
C LEU A 45 -10.34 5.96 4.59
N ALA A 46 -9.95 4.86 5.24
CA ALA A 46 -8.55 4.41 5.31
C ALA A 46 -7.97 4.14 3.91
N LYS A 47 -8.77 3.55 3.01
CA LYS A 47 -8.38 3.36 1.60
C LYS A 47 -8.20 4.70 0.88
N GLY A 48 -9.02 5.69 1.18
CA GLY A 48 -8.88 7.05 0.67
C GLY A 48 -7.59 7.73 1.14
N GLU A 49 -7.28 7.61 2.44
CA GLU A 49 -6.07 8.17 3.05
C GLU A 49 -4.81 7.53 2.49
N ILE A 50 -4.72 6.19 2.46
CA ILE A 50 -3.59 5.47 1.87
C ILE A 50 -3.41 5.86 0.39
N LYS A 51 -4.50 5.95 -0.39
CA LYS A 51 -4.41 6.40 -1.79
C LYS A 51 -3.88 7.82 -1.91
N ALA A 52 -4.31 8.73 -1.03
CA ALA A 52 -3.84 10.12 -1.02
C ALA A 52 -2.35 10.20 -0.67
N GLU A 53 -1.90 9.42 0.32
CA GLU A 53 -0.48 9.33 0.70
C GLU A 53 0.37 8.73 -0.42
N VAL A 54 -0.06 7.62 -1.02
CA VAL A 54 0.65 7.00 -2.16
C VAL A 54 0.74 7.97 -3.33
N LYS A 55 -0.33 8.72 -3.63
CA LYS A 55 -0.33 9.73 -4.70
C LYS A 55 0.65 10.86 -4.39
N LYS A 56 0.71 11.36 -3.16
CA LYS A 56 1.67 12.38 -2.72
C LYS A 56 3.11 11.85 -2.82
N GLY A 57 3.36 10.64 -2.35
CA GLY A 57 4.67 9.97 -2.45
C GLY A 57 5.11 9.80 -3.91
N LEU A 58 4.19 9.39 -4.79
CA LEU A 58 4.45 9.25 -6.21
C LEU A 58 4.78 10.61 -6.86
N GLN A 59 4.01 11.65 -6.58
CA GLN A 59 4.32 13.00 -7.07
C GLN A 59 5.67 13.50 -6.55
N GLY A 60 5.99 13.26 -5.27
CA GLY A 60 7.30 13.58 -4.69
C GLY A 60 8.44 12.82 -5.37
N SER A 61 8.23 11.56 -5.74
CA SER A 61 9.24 10.73 -6.40
C SER A 61 9.67 11.26 -7.77
N VAL A 62 8.83 12.02 -8.47
CA VAL A 62 9.18 12.63 -9.77
C VAL A 62 10.40 13.53 -9.65
N TYR A 63 10.47 14.34 -8.59
CA TYR A 63 11.62 15.23 -8.35
C TYR A 63 12.89 14.44 -8.06
N PHE A 64 12.79 13.34 -7.29
CA PHE A 64 13.93 12.47 -7.03
C PHE A 64 14.42 11.76 -8.29
N ILE A 65 13.52 11.26 -9.12
CA ILE A 65 13.86 10.64 -10.40
C ILE A 65 14.54 11.68 -11.32
N ALA A 66 13.98 12.89 -11.42
CA ALA A 66 14.57 13.97 -12.20
C ALA A 66 15.95 14.38 -11.69
N ALA A 67 16.11 14.56 -10.38
CA ALA A 67 17.39 14.87 -9.75
C ALA A 67 18.42 13.76 -9.98
N LEU A 68 18.03 12.49 -9.81
CA LEU A 68 18.91 11.35 -10.04
C LEU A 68 19.32 11.25 -11.52
N ALA A 69 18.39 11.50 -12.46
CA ALA A 69 18.70 11.54 -13.88
C ALA A 69 19.71 12.66 -14.21
N ILE A 70 19.51 13.87 -13.66
CA ILE A 70 20.45 14.98 -13.82
C ILE A 70 21.82 14.62 -13.25
N VAL A 71 21.90 14.12 -12.02
CA VAL A 71 23.18 13.74 -11.39
C VAL A 71 23.88 12.64 -12.20
N CYS A 72 23.16 11.59 -12.62
CA CYS A 72 23.71 10.53 -13.46
C CYS A 72 24.25 11.06 -14.79
N PHE A 73 23.52 11.96 -15.44
CA PHE A 73 23.96 12.58 -16.69
C PHE A 73 25.14 13.54 -16.49
N SER A 74 25.13 14.34 -15.42
CA SER A 74 26.22 15.25 -15.06
C SER A 74 27.50 14.52 -14.68
N LEU A 75 27.41 13.34 -14.04
CA LEU A 75 28.57 12.50 -13.74
C LEU A 75 29.36 12.13 -15.00
N PHE A 76 28.68 11.86 -16.12
CA PHE A 76 29.34 11.60 -17.40
C PHE A 76 30.20 12.80 -17.85
N PHE A 77 29.65 14.01 -17.78
CA PHE A 77 30.40 15.24 -18.10
C PHE A 77 31.53 15.53 -17.10
N LEU A 78 31.30 15.26 -15.81
CA LEU A 78 32.31 15.41 -14.77
C LEU A 78 33.52 14.50 -15.02
N PHE A 79 33.28 13.23 -15.38
CA PHE A 79 34.34 12.29 -15.71
C PHE A 79 35.09 12.66 -16.99
N MET A 80 34.39 13.17 -18.02
CA MET A 80 35.05 13.74 -19.19
C MET A 80 35.94 14.92 -18.80
N SER A 81 35.44 15.86 -17.99
CA SER A 81 36.22 17.02 -17.53
C SER A 81 37.47 16.60 -16.73
N LEU A 82 37.34 15.60 -15.84
CA LEU A 82 38.47 15.05 -15.09
C LEU A 82 39.57 14.49 -16.00
N ALA A 83 39.20 13.86 -17.12
CA ALA A 83 40.17 13.33 -18.07
C ALA A 83 41.03 14.43 -18.74
N PHE A 84 40.56 15.68 -18.79
CA PHE A 84 41.35 16.80 -19.32
C PHE A 84 42.32 17.40 -18.31
N ILE A 85 42.20 17.12 -17.00
CA ILE A 85 43.09 17.71 -15.99
C ILE A 85 44.56 17.31 -16.21
N PRO A 86 44.92 16.03 -16.44
CA PRO A 86 46.32 15.63 -16.67
C PRO A 86 46.92 16.26 -17.93
N TYR A 87 46.09 16.56 -18.94
CA TYR A 87 46.53 17.25 -20.15
C TYR A 87 47.10 18.64 -19.84
N SER A 88 46.54 19.35 -18.85
CA SER A 88 47.07 20.63 -18.38
C SER A 88 48.47 20.53 -17.74
N PHE A 89 48.90 19.34 -17.32
CA PHE A 89 50.23 19.07 -16.80
C PHE A 89 51.21 18.54 -17.88
N GLY A 90 50.83 18.61 -19.16
CA GLY A 90 51.63 18.15 -20.29
C GLY A 90 51.58 16.64 -20.53
N TRP A 91 50.67 15.92 -19.85
CA TRP A 91 50.50 14.49 -20.09
C TRP A 91 49.66 14.24 -21.35
N PRO A 92 49.87 13.13 -22.08
CA PRO A 92 49.03 12.76 -23.20
C PRO A 92 47.56 12.58 -22.80
N LEU A 93 46.61 12.96 -23.66
CA LEU A 93 45.16 12.87 -23.36
C LEU A 93 44.72 11.48 -22.87
N TRP A 94 45.30 10.41 -23.42
CA TRP A 94 44.93 9.04 -23.07
C TRP A 94 45.14 8.71 -21.57
N THR A 95 46.10 9.36 -20.90
CA THR A 95 46.38 9.09 -19.49
C THR A 95 45.24 9.56 -18.59
N GLY A 96 44.58 10.67 -18.93
CA GLY A 96 43.44 11.16 -18.17
C GLY A 96 42.25 10.22 -18.25
N PHE A 97 41.94 9.72 -19.45
CA PHE A 97 40.90 8.69 -19.62
C PHE A 97 41.26 7.40 -18.87
N ALA A 98 42.52 6.95 -18.92
CA ALA A 98 42.97 5.76 -18.20
C ALA A 98 42.80 5.89 -16.68
N ILE A 99 43.13 7.05 -16.10
CA ILE A 99 42.95 7.33 -14.66
C ILE A 99 41.47 7.30 -14.30
N VAL A 100 40.63 7.99 -15.07
CA VAL A 100 39.17 8.02 -14.84
C VAL A 100 38.56 6.62 -14.95
N THR A 101 38.95 5.83 -15.96
CA THR A 101 38.51 4.43 -16.10
C THR A 101 38.91 3.59 -14.89
N PHE A 102 40.15 3.72 -14.41
CA PHE A 102 40.60 3.01 -13.23
C PHE A 102 39.81 3.40 -11.98
N LEU A 103 39.57 4.70 -11.76
CA LEU A 103 38.73 5.19 -10.66
C LEU A 103 37.31 4.64 -10.73
N MET A 104 36.71 4.57 -11.93
CA MET A 104 35.38 4.00 -12.13
C MET A 104 35.34 2.49 -11.84
N LEU A 105 36.34 1.72 -12.26
CA LEU A 105 36.41 0.29 -11.96
C LEU A 105 36.55 0.02 -10.46
N VAL A 106 37.39 0.78 -9.77
CA VAL A 106 37.56 0.66 -8.31
C VAL A 106 36.25 0.99 -7.59
N SER A 107 35.60 2.09 -7.94
CA SER A 107 34.33 2.51 -7.32
C SER A 107 33.18 1.55 -7.66
N ALA A 108 33.07 1.07 -8.89
CA ALA A 108 32.09 0.06 -9.28
C ALA A 108 32.31 -1.27 -8.54
N GLY A 109 33.57 -1.71 -8.42
CA GLY A 109 33.92 -2.90 -7.65
C GLY A 109 33.54 -2.77 -6.17
N LEU A 110 33.84 -1.62 -5.56
CA LEU A 110 33.50 -1.35 -4.16
C LEU A 110 31.98 -1.30 -3.94
N LEU A 111 31.24 -0.55 -4.76
CA LEU A 111 29.78 -0.46 -4.66
C LEU A 111 29.11 -1.80 -4.94
N GLY A 112 29.57 -2.54 -5.95
CA GLY A 112 29.11 -3.89 -6.26
C GLY A 112 29.34 -4.85 -5.09
N PHE A 113 30.51 -4.79 -4.46
CA PHE A 113 30.82 -5.60 -3.29
C PHE A 113 29.97 -5.24 -2.07
N LEU A 114 29.79 -3.94 -1.78
CA LEU A 114 28.91 -3.47 -0.69
C LEU A 114 27.46 -3.89 -0.94
N GLY A 115 26.98 -3.74 -2.18
CA GLY A 115 25.66 -4.18 -2.62
C GLY A 115 25.46 -5.68 -2.43
N TYR A 116 26.42 -6.48 -2.91
CA TYR A 116 26.42 -7.94 -2.74
C TYR A 116 26.39 -8.35 -1.26
N ARG A 117 27.20 -7.70 -0.41
CA ARG A 117 27.23 -7.96 1.03
C ARG A 117 25.92 -7.58 1.70
N ARG A 118 25.26 -6.51 1.27
CA ARG A 118 23.95 -6.10 1.80
C ARG A 118 22.88 -7.09 1.36
N PHE A 119 22.86 -7.47 0.09
CA PHE A 119 21.88 -8.41 -0.45
C PHE A 119 21.97 -9.79 0.21
N ARG A 120 23.19 -10.29 0.45
CA ARG A 120 23.41 -11.54 1.20
C ARG A 120 22.92 -11.53 2.64
N LYS A 121 22.79 -10.35 3.26
CA LYS A 121 22.26 -10.21 4.62
C LYS A 121 20.72 -10.20 4.66
N ILE A 122 20.06 -9.98 3.53
CA ILE A 122 18.60 -10.05 3.43
C ILE A 122 18.21 -11.52 3.47
N ARG A 123 17.93 -12.03 4.67
CA ARG A 123 17.31 -13.35 4.85
C ARG A 123 15.81 -13.20 4.59
N ALA A 124 15.21 -14.15 3.90
CA ALA A 124 13.74 -14.23 3.78
C ALA A 124 13.12 -14.22 5.19
N PRO A 125 11.96 -13.55 5.39
CA PRO A 125 11.30 -13.48 6.69
C PRO A 125 10.76 -14.86 7.09
N GLN A 126 11.64 -15.69 7.67
CA GLN A 126 11.36 -17.08 8.04
C GLN A 126 10.14 -17.17 8.97
N ARG A 127 10.02 -16.25 9.93
CA ARG A 127 8.92 -16.23 10.90
C ARG A 127 7.57 -15.93 10.26
N THR A 128 7.52 -15.04 9.28
CA THR A 128 6.28 -14.74 8.53
C THR A 128 5.86 -15.92 7.68
N ILE A 129 6.82 -16.63 7.06
CA ILE A 129 6.55 -17.84 6.28
C ILE A 129 6.05 -18.96 7.19
N GLU A 130 6.66 -19.13 8.36
CA GLU A 130 6.28 -20.13 9.37
C GLU A 130 4.87 -19.87 9.92
N SER A 131 4.57 -18.64 10.36
CA SER A 131 3.22 -18.27 10.81
C SER A 131 2.16 -18.41 9.71
N ALA A 132 2.49 -18.09 8.45
CA ALA A 132 1.57 -18.30 7.33
C ALA A 132 1.30 -19.78 7.06
N LYS A 133 2.32 -20.64 7.18
CA LYS A 133 2.19 -22.10 7.07
C LYS A 133 1.35 -22.67 8.20
N ASP A 134 1.57 -22.24 9.44
CA ASP A 134 0.78 -22.67 10.60
C ASP A 134 -0.68 -22.27 10.45
N THR A 135 -0.95 -21.06 9.95
CA THR A 135 -2.31 -20.60 9.68
C THR A 135 -2.97 -21.44 8.59
N MET A 136 -2.27 -21.76 7.50
CA MET A 136 -2.78 -22.65 6.46
C MET A 136 -3.00 -24.08 6.96
N ALA A 137 -2.09 -24.60 7.80
CA ALA A 137 -2.23 -25.93 8.39
C ALA A 137 -3.45 -26.01 9.31
N ALA A 138 -3.68 -25.00 10.15
CA ALA A 138 -4.86 -24.90 11.01
C ALA A 138 -6.17 -24.82 10.21
N LEU A 139 -6.19 -24.08 9.10
CA LEU A 139 -7.35 -23.98 8.21
C LEU A 139 -7.63 -25.28 7.46
N ARG A 140 -6.58 -26.01 7.06
CA ARG A 140 -6.72 -27.31 6.37
C ARG A 140 -7.24 -28.38 7.32
N HIS A 141 -6.74 -28.42 8.56
CA HIS A 141 -7.23 -29.37 9.55
C HIS A 141 -8.72 -29.18 9.83
N ARG A 142 -9.19 -27.92 9.91
CA ARG A 142 -10.61 -27.58 10.10
C ARG A 142 -11.53 -28.01 8.94
N GLY A 143 -10.99 -28.22 7.74
CA GLY A 143 -11.75 -28.61 6.55
C GLY A 143 -11.93 -30.12 6.38
N ASP A 144 -11.11 -30.93 7.06
CA ASP A 144 -11.11 -32.39 6.97
C ASP A 144 -12.00 -33.06 8.05
N ASP A 145 -12.60 -32.25 8.95
CA ASP A 145 -13.38 -32.69 10.11
C ASP A 145 -14.91 -32.71 9.89
N ASN A 146 -15.39 -32.61 8.65
CA ASN A 146 -16.82 -32.55 8.27
C ASN A 146 -17.12 -33.38 7.01
#